data_AF-A0A433U2J3-F1
#
_entry.id   AF-A0A433U2J3-F1
#
_cell.length_a   1.000
_cell.length_b   1.000
_cell.length_c   1.000
_cell.angle_alpha   90.00
_cell.angle_beta   90.00
_cell.angle_gamma   90.00
#
_symmetry.space_group_name_H-M   'P 1'
#
loop_
_entity.id
_entity.type
_entity.pdbx_description
1 polymer ?
#
loop_
_entity_poly.entity_id
_entity_poly.type
_entity_poly.pdbx_seq_one_letter_code
_entity_poly.pdbx_strand_id
1 'polypeptide(L)'
;KSNLKRKTRIDDTDKHWDPEHVQQLNDEAEKLADDLNRGVQDTVRQFACKDCLRSWWRRVSERKKVSKCRRCHQRYDCIPRDREWGNALFACDCGNEFYGFAVMSTTWRVCHVCRKQLQATRVFPPKKGEVPDRAPDLYRYQIINEHIRYASKKHESTGSTVTTFLTGGSVETASVSERPPLRDIPEGDED
;
A
#
# COMPACT_ATOMS: atom_id res chain seq x y z
N LYS A 1 60.75 36.39 -24.38
CA LYS A 1 59.43 36.49 -25.07
C LYS A 1 58.87 35.07 -25.21
N SER A 2 58.21 34.59 -24.15
CA SER A 2 57.66 33.23 -24.04
C SER A 2 56.22 33.22 -24.56
N ASN A 3 55.95 32.29 -25.48
CA ASN A 3 54.72 32.19 -26.23
C ASN A 3 53.67 31.39 -25.42
N LEU A 4 52.66 32.09 -24.88
CA LEU A 4 51.60 31.49 -24.08
C LEU A 4 50.58 30.83 -25.01
N LYS A 5 50.70 29.51 -25.22
CA LYS A 5 49.72 28.72 -25.96
C LYS A 5 48.38 28.74 -25.22
N ARG A 6 47.39 29.42 -25.78
CA ARG A 6 45.97 29.27 -25.38
C ARG A 6 45.60 27.80 -25.57
N LYS A 7 45.29 27.10 -24.48
CA LYS A 7 44.56 25.82 -24.56
C LYS A 7 43.14 26.15 -24.99
N THR A 8 42.81 25.81 -26.24
CA THR A 8 41.45 25.84 -26.74
C THR A 8 40.61 24.83 -25.97
N ARG A 9 39.44 25.31 -25.58
CA ARG A 9 38.21 24.61 -25.19
C ARG A 9 38.19 23.15 -25.68
N ILE A 10 37.99 22.23 -24.74
CA ILE A 10 37.58 20.87 -25.06
C ILE A 10 36.16 21.01 -25.62
N ASP A 11 36.03 20.82 -26.93
CA ASP A 11 34.72 20.73 -27.56
C ASP A 11 34.09 19.41 -27.13
N ASP A 12 32.97 19.51 -26.40
CA ASP A 12 32.08 18.40 -26.08
C ASP A 12 31.44 17.88 -27.38
N THR A 13 32.21 17.17 -28.19
CA THR A 13 31.70 16.55 -29.41
C THR A 13 30.89 15.29 -29.08
N ASP A 14 29.60 15.39 -29.36
CA ASP A 14 28.79 14.36 -29.99
C ASP A 14 28.83 12.96 -29.37
N LYS A 15 28.11 12.81 -28.26
CA LYS A 15 27.41 11.54 -28.00
C LYS A 15 26.32 11.40 -29.06
N HIS A 16 26.68 10.85 -30.22
CA HIS A 16 25.71 10.41 -31.21
C HIS A 16 24.93 9.24 -30.59
N TRP A 17 23.77 9.54 -30.02
CA TRP A 17 22.86 8.52 -29.50
C TRP A 17 22.24 7.81 -30.71
N ASP A 18 22.44 6.49 -30.77
CA ASP A 18 21.81 5.64 -31.77
C ASP A 18 20.28 5.88 -31.79
N PRO A 19 19.70 6.26 -32.94
CA PRO A 19 18.26 6.50 -33.05
C PRO A 19 17.40 5.33 -32.57
N GLU A 20 17.87 4.09 -32.72
CA GLU A 20 17.15 2.90 -32.25
C GLU A 20 17.13 2.85 -30.71
N HIS A 21 18.24 3.19 -30.06
CA HIS A 21 18.34 3.27 -28.61
C HIS A 21 17.45 4.40 -28.04
N VAL A 22 17.41 5.55 -28.71
CA VAL A 22 16.53 6.67 -28.32
C VAL A 22 15.06 6.26 -28.46
N GLN A 23 14.71 5.55 -29.53
CA GLN A 23 13.36 5.04 -29.72
C GLN A 23 12.98 4.04 -28.62
N GLN A 24 13.87 3.10 -28.29
CA GLN A 24 13.64 2.13 -27.23
C GLN A 24 13.40 2.83 -25.88
N LEU A 25 14.18 3.86 -25.55
CA LEU A 25 13.98 4.64 -24.32
C LEU A 25 12.64 5.38 -24.31
N ASN A 26 12.20 5.90 -25.45
CA ASN A 26 10.90 6.56 -25.56
C ASN A 26 9.75 5.56 -25.36
N ASP A 27 9.84 4.38 -25.98
CA ASP A 27 8.83 3.32 -25.85
C ASP A 27 8.76 2.81 -24.40
N GLU A 28 9.91 2.66 -23.73
CA GLU A 28 9.97 2.28 -22.31
C GLU A 28 9.42 3.37 -21.38
N ALA A 29 9.68 4.64 -21.69
CA ALA A 29 9.16 5.78 -20.94
C ALA A 29 7.63 5.90 -21.07
N GLU A 30 7.08 5.69 -22.27
CA GLU A 30 5.65 5.69 -22.52
C GLU A 30 4.95 4.54 -21.77
N LYS A 31 5.53 3.34 -21.81
CA LYS A 31 5.02 2.19 -21.04
C LYS A 31 5.04 2.45 -19.53
N LEU A 32 6.11 3.06 -19.01
CA LEU A 32 6.19 3.43 -17.60
C LEU A 32 5.16 4.51 -17.25
N ALA A 33 4.95 5.50 -18.12
CA ALA A 33 3.92 6.51 -17.95
C ALA A 33 2.52 5.88 -17.92
N ASP A 34 2.24 4.91 -18.78
CA ASP A 34 0.99 4.15 -18.79
C ASP A 34 0.80 3.28 -17.54
N ASP A 35 1.86 2.67 -17.04
CA ASP A 35 1.83 1.90 -15.78
C ASP A 35 1.59 2.82 -14.57
N LEU A 36 2.14 4.03 -14.57
CA LEU A 36 1.89 5.05 -13.54
C LEU A 36 0.47 5.64 -13.65
N ASN A 37 0.00 5.90 -14.87
CA ASN A 37 -1.32 6.48 -15.16
C ASN A 37 -2.47 5.51 -14.86
N ARG A 38 -2.26 4.20 -15.00
CA ARG A 38 -3.24 3.17 -14.57
C ARG A 38 -3.54 3.17 -13.06
N GLY A 39 -2.79 3.96 -12.29
CA GLY A 39 -3.02 4.21 -10.87
C GLY A 39 -2.65 2.99 -10.01
N VAL A 40 -2.35 3.26 -8.73
CA VAL A 40 -2.15 2.18 -7.76
C VAL A 40 -3.50 1.49 -7.53
N GLN A 41 -3.67 0.32 -8.13
CA GLN A 41 -4.85 -0.51 -7.92
C GLN A 41 -4.93 -0.87 -6.43
N ASP A 42 -5.96 -0.37 -5.76
CA ASP A 42 -6.17 -0.53 -4.33
C ASP A 42 -7.26 -1.57 -4.04
N THR A 43 -7.05 -2.37 -3.00
CA THR A 43 -7.99 -3.39 -2.56
C THR A 43 -8.22 -3.31 -1.05
N VAL A 44 -9.45 -3.59 -0.60
CA VAL A 44 -9.76 -3.70 0.84
C VAL A 44 -9.59 -5.14 1.27
N ARG A 45 -8.70 -5.39 2.24
CA ARG A 45 -8.34 -6.71 2.75
C ARG A 45 -8.47 -6.80 4.27
N GLN A 46 -8.72 -8.01 4.76
CA GLN A 46 -8.70 -8.31 6.19
C GLN A 46 -7.31 -8.74 6.65
N PHE A 47 -6.97 -8.37 7.88
CA PHE A 47 -5.75 -8.77 8.58
C PHE A 47 -6.10 -9.18 10.01
N ALA A 48 -5.32 -10.07 10.61
CA ALA A 48 -5.48 -10.44 12.01
C ALA A 48 -4.15 -10.79 12.70
N CYS A 49 -3.94 -10.23 13.88
CA CYS A 49 -2.75 -10.44 14.69
C CYS A 49 -3.04 -11.50 15.77
N LYS A 50 -2.49 -12.71 15.62
CA LYS A 50 -2.65 -13.81 16.58
C LYS A 50 -2.30 -13.39 18.01
N ASP A 51 -1.15 -12.74 18.18
CA ASP A 51 -0.62 -12.39 19.50
C ASP A 51 -1.44 -11.31 20.21
N CYS A 52 -2.09 -10.41 19.45
CA CYS A 52 -2.88 -9.32 20.00
C CYS A 52 -4.39 -9.57 20.00
N LEU A 53 -4.83 -10.71 19.43
CA LEU A 53 -6.24 -11.09 19.28
C LEU A 53 -7.11 -9.99 18.67
N ARG A 54 -6.60 -9.32 17.61
CA ARG A 54 -7.32 -8.27 16.90
C ARG A 54 -7.29 -8.51 15.40
N SER A 55 -8.45 -8.35 14.76
CA SER A 55 -8.59 -8.24 13.31
C SER A 55 -8.93 -6.82 12.88
N TRP A 56 -8.54 -6.44 11.66
CA TRP A 56 -8.88 -5.15 11.07
C TRP A 56 -8.98 -5.25 9.56
N TRP A 57 -9.69 -4.29 8.96
CA TRP A 57 -9.77 -4.12 7.52
C TRP A 57 -8.93 -2.92 7.10
N ARG A 58 -8.25 -3.01 5.96
CA ARG A 58 -7.42 -1.93 5.44
C ARG A 58 -7.45 -1.90 3.92
N ARG A 59 -7.51 -0.70 3.36
CA ARG A 59 -7.22 -0.45 1.94
C ARG A 59 -5.71 -0.49 1.73
N VAL A 60 -5.27 -1.35 0.82
CA VAL A 60 -3.87 -1.63 0.50
C VAL A 60 -3.69 -1.74 -1.01
N SER A 61 -2.52 -1.35 -1.52
CA SER A 61 -2.18 -1.57 -2.93
C SER A 61 -2.16 -3.06 -3.26
N GLU A 62 -2.60 -3.42 -4.46
CA GLU A 62 -2.62 -4.80 -4.95
C GLU A 62 -1.20 -5.41 -4.97
N ARG A 63 -0.18 -4.60 -5.27
CA ARG A 63 1.23 -5.02 -5.27
C ARG A 63 1.79 -5.34 -3.87
N LYS A 64 1.20 -4.77 -2.81
CA LYS A 64 1.71 -4.86 -1.44
C LYS A 64 0.55 -4.95 -0.45
N LYS A 65 -0.02 -6.13 -0.34
CA LYS A 65 -1.15 -6.46 0.55
C LYS A 65 -0.69 -6.70 1.99
N VAL A 66 0.02 -5.73 2.55
CA VAL A 66 0.66 -5.81 3.87
C VAL A 66 0.12 -4.71 4.77
N SER A 67 -0.15 -5.05 6.03
CA SER A 67 -0.58 -4.08 7.04
C SER A 67 0.12 -4.29 8.37
N LYS A 68 0.26 -3.22 9.15
CA LYS A 68 0.91 -3.24 10.46
C LYS A 68 -0.13 -3.32 11.57
N CYS A 69 0.04 -4.23 12.51
CA CYS A 69 -0.79 -4.25 13.72
C CYS A 69 -0.55 -2.96 14.53
N ARG A 70 -1.62 -2.29 14.98
CA ARG A 70 -1.50 -1.05 15.76
C ARG A 70 -0.97 -1.24 17.19
N ARG A 71 -0.97 -2.47 17.71
CA ARG A 71 -0.55 -2.80 19.08
C ARG A 71 0.90 -3.30 19.15
N CYS A 72 1.24 -4.38 18.45
CA CYS A 72 2.58 -4.95 18.47
C CYS A 72 3.50 -4.43 17.35
N HIS A 73 2.98 -3.59 16.44
CA HIS A 73 3.73 -3.03 15.31
C HIS A 73 4.33 -4.05 14.32
N GLN A 74 4.05 -5.35 14.48
CA GLN A 74 4.41 -6.38 13.52
C GLN A 74 3.62 -6.18 12.21
N ARG A 75 4.29 -6.39 11.08
CA ARG A 75 3.69 -6.40 9.74
C ARG A 75 3.17 -7.80 9.41
N TYR A 76 2.04 -7.84 8.72
CA TYR A 76 1.28 -9.04 8.40
C TYR A 76 0.81 -9.02 6.95
N ASP A 77 0.78 -10.20 6.33
CA ASP A 77 0.11 -10.41 5.05
C ASP A 77 -1.41 -10.44 5.25
N CYS A 78 -2.16 -10.11 4.21
CA CYS A 78 -3.61 -10.18 4.26
C CYS A 78 -4.10 -11.63 4.45
N ILE A 79 -5.23 -11.78 5.14
CA ILE A 79 -5.95 -13.06 5.19
C ILE A 79 -6.40 -13.44 3.77
N PRO A 80 -6.21 -14.70 3.34
CA PRO A 80 -6.72 -15.20 2.07
C PRO A 80 -8.22 -14.94 1.90
N ARG A 81 -8.69 -14.65 0.67
CA ARG A 81 -10.09 -14.25 0.41
C ARG A 81 -11.10 -15.30 0.90
N ASP A 82 -10.79 -16.56 0.65
CA ASP A 82 -11.53 -17.76 1.08
C ASP A 82 -11.56 -17.96 2.61
N ARG A 83 -10.80 -17.16 3.37
CA ARG A 83 -10.73 -17.21 4.83
C ARG A 83 -11.12 -15.91 5.50
N GLU A 84 -11.49 -14.89 4.74
CA GLU A 84 -11.99 -13.63 5.31
C GLU A 84 -13.33 -13.89 6.06
N TRP A 85 -13.58 -13.16 7.14
CA TRP A 85 -14.80 -13.32 7.94
C TRP A 85 -15.36 -11.97 8.40
N GLY A 86 -16.67 -11.90 8.61
CA GLY A 86 -17.33 -10.65 8.94
C GLY A 86 -18.76 -10.61 8.44
N ASN A 87 -19.26 -9.39 8.25
CA ASN A 87 -20.51 -9.17 7.52
C ASN A 87 -20.36 -9.63 6.08
N ALA A 88 -21.36 -10.35 5.60
CA ALA A 88 -21.33 -10.99 4.31
C ALA A 88 -22.66 -10.87 3.57
N LEU A 89 -22.57 -10.88 2.24
CA LEU A 89 -23.67 -10.96 1.30
C LEU A 89 -23.84 -12.42 0.87
N PHE A 90 -25.09 -12.88 0.83
CA PHE A 90 -25.49 -14.16 0.27
C PHE A 90 -26.44 -13.87 -0.90
N ALA A 91 -25.94 -14.08 -2.12
CA ALA A 91 -26.73 -13.95 -3.34
C ALA A 91 -27.15 -15.34 -3.82
N CYS A 92 -28.46 -15.57 -3.92
CA CYS A 92 -29.02 -16.83 -4.40
C CYS A 92 -29.39 -16.71 -5.89
N ASP A 93 -29.24 -17.81 -6.64
CA ASP A 93 -29.62 -17.86 -8.06
C ASP A 93 -31.10 -17.57 -8.35
N CYS A 94 -31.97 -17.61 -7.32
CA CYS A 94 -33.37 -17.20 -7.46
C CYS A 94 -33.57 -15.67 -7.41
N GLY A 95 -32.48 -14.89 -7.35
CA GLY A 95 -32.49 -13.43 -7.26
C GLY A 95 -32.62 -12.87 -5.85
N ASN A 96 -32.76 -13.72 -4.82
CA ASN A 96 -32.84 -13.25 -3.44
C ASN A 96 -31.45 -12.97 -2.85
N GLU A 97 -31.28 -11.78 -2.28
CA GLU A 97 -30.06 -11.36 -1.58
C GLU A 97 -30.35 -11.11 -0.10
N PHE A 98 -29.45 -11.55 0.77
CA PHE A 98 -29.55 -11.31 2.20
C PHE A 98 -28.18 -11.19 2.86
N TYR A 99 -28.15 -10.60 4.04
CA TYR A 99 -26.93 -10.29 4.78
C TYR A 99 -26.83 -11.08 6.07
N GLY A 100 -25.61 -11.35 6.50
CA GLY A 100 -25.37 -11.95 7.81
C GLY A 100 -23.88 -12.12 8.08
N PHE A 101 -23.55 -12.56 9.30
CA PHE A 101 -22.17 -12.89 9.61
C PHE A 101 -21.76 -14.24 8.99
N ALA A 102 -20.58 -14.27 8.38
CA ALA A 102 -20.03 -15.44 7.72
C ALA A 102 -18.51 -15.48 7.79
N VAL A 103 -17.98 -16.70 7.72
CA VAL A 103 -16.62 -17.00 7.29
C VAL A 103 -16.71 -17.44 5.83
N MET A 104 -15.92 -16.80 4.95
CA MET A 104 -15.88 -17.12 3.53
C MET A 104 -15.59 -18.61 3.33
N SER A 105 -16.24 -19.22 2.32
CA SER A 105 -16.11 -20.64 1.95
C SER A 105 -16.46 -21.69 3.02
N THR A 106 -16.84 -21.28 4.25
CA THR A 106 -17.17 -22.20 5.35
C THR A 106 -18.62 -22.09 5.78
N THR A 107 -19.14 -20.86 5.88
CA THR A 107 -20.51 -20.64 6.37
C THR A 107 -21.54 -20.86 5.28
N TRP A 108 -22.48 -21.76 5.54
CA TRP A 108 -23.65 -21.99 4.71
C TRP A 108 -24.89 -21.32 5.32
N ARG A 109 -25.74 -20.76 4.47
CA ARG A 109 -27.07 -20.26 4.83
C ARG A 109 -28.11 -20.82 3.89
N VAL A 110 -29.37 -20.73 4.30
CA VAL A 110 -30.52 -21.19 3.51
C VAL A 110 -31.23 -19.97 2.94
N CYS A 111 -31.48 -19.96 1.63
CA CYS A 111 -32.29 -18.93 0.99
C CYS A 111 -33.72 -18.95 1.55
N HIS A 112 -34.23 -17.79 1.98
CA HIS A 112 -35.56 -17.69 2.57
C HIS A 112 -36.70 -17.88 1.55
N VAL A 113 -36.42 -17.72 0.26
CA VAL A 113 -37.38 -17.89 -0.83
C VAL A 113 -37.39 -19.32 -1.35
N CYS A 114 -36.28 -19.77 -1.95
CA CYS A 114 -36.23 -21.09 -2.63
C CYS A 114 -35.62 -22.22 -1.78
N ARG A 115 -35.25 -21.94 -0.52
CA ARG A 115 -34.74 -22.92 0.47
C ARG A 115 -33.42 -23.64 0.10
N LYS A 116 -32.74 -23.24 -0.97
CA LYS A 116 -31.42 -23.76 -1.34
C LYS A 116 -30.36 -23.35 -0.33
N GLN A 117 -29.35 -24.21 -0.12
CA GLN A 117 -28.16 -23.87 0.65
C GLN A 117 -27.14 -23.14 -0.24
N LEU A 118 -26.57 -22.06 0.29
CA LEU A 118 -25.57 -21.25 -0.40
C LEU A 118 -24.52 -20.72 0.57
N GLN A 119 -23.32 -20.50 0.04
CA GLN A 119 -22.23 -19.87 0.76
C GLN A 119 -22.27 -18.34 0.58
N ALA A 120 -21.49 -17.64 1.40
CA ALA A 120 -21.29 -16.21 1.24
C ALA A 120 -20.67 -15.90 -0.13
N THR A 121 -21.27 -14.97 -0.85
CA THR A 121 -20.77 -14.44 -2.12
C THR A 121 -19.60 -13.48 -1.88
N ARG A 122 -19.68 -12.69 -0.81
CA ARG A 122 -18.64 -11.73 -0.45
C ARG A 122 -18.68 -11.42 1.05
N VAL A 123 -17.50 -11.31 1.65
CA VAL A 123 -17.31 -10.75 2.99
C VAL A 123 -16.74 -9.33 2.86
N PHE A 124 -17.21 -8.41 3.70
CA PHE A 124 -16.83 -7.00 3.63
C PHE A 124 -16.61 -6.38 5.02
N PRO A 125 -15.84 -5.28 5.11
CA PRO A 125 -15.67 -4.54 6.36
C PRO A 125 -17.02 -4.07 6.94
N PRO A 126 -17.13 -3.91 8.28
CA PRO A 126 -18.27 -3.24 8.89
C PRO A 126 -18.53 -1.87 8.25
N LYS A 127 -19.79 -1.46 8.10
CA LYS A 127 -20.05 -0.14 7.52
C LYS A 127 -19.63 0.95 8.52
N LYS A 128 -19.18 2.09 7.99
CA LYS A 128 -18.77 3.23 8.80
C LYS A 128 -20.00 3.75 9.57
N GLY A 129 -19.93 3.77 10.91
CA GLY A 129 -21.04 4.17 11.78
C GLY A 129 -21.90 3.02 12.33
N GLU A 130 -21.70 1.77 11.89
CA GLU A 130 -22.35 0.59 12.50
C GLU A 130 -21.62 0.10 13.76
N VAL A 131 -20.45 0.65 14.07
CA VAL A 131 -19.76 0.40 15.34
C VAL A 131 -20.20 1.52 16.31
N PRO A 132 -21.17 1.28 17.21
CA PRO A 132 -21.52 2.26 18.22
C PRO A 132 -20.29 2.57 19.07
N ASP A 133 -19.94 3.87 19.16
CA ASP A 133 -18.71 4.37 19.79
C ASP A 133 -18.58 3.91 21.26
N ARG A 134 -19.73 3.64 21.91
CA ARG A 134 -19.86 2.96 23.21
C ARG A 134 -21.23 2.26 23.29
N ALA A 135 -21.37 1.02 22.80
CA ALA A 135 -22.54 0.20 23.14
C ALA A 135 -22.32 -0.55 24.46
N PRO A 136 -23.33 -0.67 25.35
CA PRO A 136 -23.28 -1.58 26.50
C PRO A 136 -23.42 -3.06 26.09
N ASP A 137 -24.09 -3.33 24.96
CA ASP A 137 -24.33 -4.70 24.44
C ASP A 137 -23.23 -5.17 23.49
N LEU A 138 -22.00 -4.77 23.81
CA LEU A 138 -20.81 -5.16 23.09
C LEU A 138 -20.61 -6.68 23.09
N TYR A 139 -21.22 -7.45 23.99
CA TYR A 139 -20.96 -8.89 24.11
C TYR A 139 -21.30 -9.68 22.84
N ARG A 140 -22.42 -9.41 22.16
CA ARG A 140 -22.81 -10.19 20.96
C ARG A 140 -21.99 -9.85 19.70
N TYR A 141 -21.59 -8.59 19.54
CA TYR A 141 -20.71 -8.14 18.45
C TYR A 141 -19.20 -8.32 18.77
N GLN A 142 -18.80 -8.30 20.05
CA GLN A 142 -17.44 -8.56 20.50
C GLN A 142 -17.14 -10.05 20.51
N ILE A 143 -18.00 -10.95 21.00
CA ILE A 143 -17.71 -12.41 20.96
C ILE A 143 -17.49 -12.90 19.53
N ILE A 144 -18.22 -12.33 18.56
CA ILE A 144 -18.08 -12.67 17.15
C ILE A 144 -16.81 -12.06 16.52
N ASN A 145 -16.32 -10.93 17.02
CA ASN A 145 -15.11 -10.23 16.54
C ASN A 145 -13.83 -10.50 17.37
N GLU A 146 -13.93 -11.06 18.57
CA GLU A 146 -12.81 -11.36 19.48
C GLU A 146 -12.11 -12.68 19.14
N HIS A 147 -12.80 -13.61 18.50
CA HIS A 147 -12.17 -14.83 18.03
C HIS A 147 -11.59 -14.61 16.64
N ILE A 148 -10.27 -14.40 16.60
CA ILE A 148 -9.49 -14.60 15.38
C ILE A 148 -9.80 -16.00 14.85
N ARG A 149 -10.54 -16.08 13.74
CA ARG A 149 -10.84 -17.33 13.04
C ARG A 149 -9.59 -17.81 12.30
N TYR A 150 -8.94 -16.89 11.59
CA TYR A 150 -7.68 -17.14 10.88
C TYR A 150 -6.68 -16.02 11.14
N ALA A 151 -5.50 -16.38 11.62
CA ALA A 151 -4.42 -15.41 11.82
C ALA A 151 -3.76 -15.06 10.48
N SER A 152 -3.38 -13.80 10.32
CA SER A 152 -2.46 -13.41 9.25
C SER A 152 -1.07 -14.01 9.48
N LYS A 153 -0.39 -14.35 8.38
CA LYS A 153 1.03 -14.69 8.41
C LYS A 153 1.86 -13.43 8.70
N LYS A 154 2.91 -13.55 9.52
CA LYS A 154 3.90 -12.47 9.70
C LYS A 154 4.56 -12.20 8.35
N HIS A 155 4.60 -10.93 7.96
CA HIS A 155 5.18 -10.53 6.69
C HIS A 155 6.70 -10.54 6.77
N GLU A 156 7.34 -11.29 5.87
CA GLU A 156 8.78 -11.28 5.63
C GLU A 156 9.05 -10.36 4.44
N SER A 157 9.73 -9.24 4.68
CA SER A 157 10.09 -8.33 3.59
C SER A 157 11.19 -8.94 2.76
N THR A 158 10.92 -9.20 1.48
CA THR A 158 11.89 -9.75 0.52
C THR A 158 12.95 -8.73 0.05
N GLY A 159 13.00 -7.55 0.68
CA GLY A 159 14.19 -6.69 0.65
C GLY A 159 14.72 -6.33 -0.73
N SER A 160 13.88 -5.97 -1.72
CA SER A 160 14.39 -5.21 -2.88
C SER A 160 14.50 -3.74 -2.49
N THR A 161 15.53 -3.41 -1.71
CA THR A 161 16.04 -2.04 -1.68
C THR A 161 16.83 -1.86 -2.97
N VAL A 162 16.25 -1.17 -3.96
CA VAL A 162 17.08 -0.49 -4.97
C VAL A 162 17.79 0.61 -4.19
N THR A 163 19.04 0.36 -3.82
CA THR A 163 19.91 1.40 -3.33
C THR A 163 20.28 2.22 -4.55
N THR A 164 19.60 3.34 -4.77
CA THR A 164 19.98 4.32 -5.77
C THR A 164 21.27 4.99 -5.28
N PHE A 165 22.39 4.29 -5.37
CA PHE A 165 23.71 4.88 -5.30
C PHE A 165 23.93 5.62 -6.62
N LEU A 166 23.53 6.89 -6.67
CA LEU A 166 24.12 7.80 -7.64
C LEU A 166 25.54 8.10 -7.16
N THR A 167 26.50 7.34 -7.70
CA THR A 167 27.91 7.72 -7.87
C THR A 167 28.01 9.16 -8.38
N GLY A 168 28.94 10.01 -7.94
CA GLY A 168 30.02 9.84 -6.99
C GLY A 168 30.49 11.23 -6.54
N GLY A 169 30.64 11.38 -5.23
CA GLY A 169 31.22 12.54 -4.58
C GLY A 169 31.58 12.12 -3.17
N SER A 170 32.85 11.76 -2.97
CA SER A 170 33.42 11.37 -1.68
C SER A 170 33.02 12.38 -0.61
N VAL A 171 32.36 11.94 0.46
CA VAL A 171 32.22 12.75 1.67
C VAL A 171 32.87 11.98 2.82
N GLU A 172 34.03 12.48 3.20
CA GLU A 172 34.67 12.13 4.45
C GLU A 172 33.70 12.44 5.59
N THR A 173 33.70 11.57 6.59
CA THR A 173 32.98 11.76 7.84
C THR A 173 33.48 13.02 8.55
N ALA A 174 32.77 14.13 8.39
CA ALA A 174 32.94 15.32 9.21
C ALA A 174 31.71 15.50 10.12
N SER A 175 32.00 15.49 11.41
CA SER A 175 31.09 15.70 12.53
C SER A 175 30.27 16.99 12.41
N VAL A 176 29.02 16.91 12.86
CA VAL A 176 28.09 18.03 13.07
C VAL A 176 28.75 19.11 13.95
N SER A 177 28.95 20.31 13.40
CA SER A 177 29.07 21.54 14.19
C SER A 177 28.55 22.73 13.39
N GLU A 178 27.56 23.40 13.98
CA GLU A 178 27.15 24.80 13.81
C GLU A 178 26.60 25.27 12.45
N ARG A 179 25.27 25.43 12.42
CA ARG A 179 24.55 26.28 11.45
C ARG A 179 24.91 27.75 11.73
N PRO A 180 25.37 28.54 10.74
CA PRO A 180 25.43 29.99 10.88
C PRO A 180 24.02 30.59 10.83
N PRO A 181 23.74 31.69 11.57
CA PRO A 181 22.45 32.34 11.53
C PRO A 181 22.22 33.04 10.19
N LEU A 182 20.99 32.90 9.67
CA LEU A 182 20.50 33.62 8.50
C LEU A 182 20.57 35.13 8.77
N ARG A 183 21.17 35.88 7.84
CA ARG A 183 21.14 37.35 7.84
C ARG A 183 19.85 37.81 7.17
N ASP A 184 19.22 38.82 7.76
CA ASP A 184 18.04 39.49 7.22
C ASP A 184 18.37 40.22 5.91
N ILE A 185 17.52 40.02 4.90
CA ILE A 185 17.59 40.71 3.61
C ILE A 185 16.80 42.01 3.76
N PRO A 186 17.39 43.21 3.55
CA PRO A 186 16.64 44.45 3.59
C PRO A 186 15.69 44.55 2.39
N GLU A 187 14.44 44.91 2.67
CA GLU A 187 13.43 45.32 1.69
C GLU A 187 13.91 46.62 1.03
N GLY A 188 13.95 46.64 -0.30
CA GLY A 188 14.34 47.82 -1.08
C GLY A 188 13.15 48.73 -1.32
N ASP A 189 13.33 50.01 -1.00
CA ASP A 189 12.38 51.08 -1.31
C ASP A 189 12.35 51.36 -2.83
N GLU A 190 11.13 51.54 -3.33
CA GLU A 190 10.78 51.87 -4.72
C GLU A 190 11.05 53.35 -5.02
N ASP A 191 11.64 53.65 -6.18
CA ASP A 191 11.60 54.96 -6.86
C ASP A 191 11.08 54.77 -8.30
#